data_AF-A0A3A5MDE7-F1
#
_entry.id   AF-A0A3A5MDE7-F1
#
_cell.length_a   1.000
_cell.length_b   1.000
_cell.length_c   1.000
_cell.angle_alpha   90.00
_cell.angle_beta   90.00
_cell.angle_gamma   90.00
#
_symmetry.space_group_name_H-M   'P 1'
#
loop_
_entity.id
_entity.type
_entity.pdbx_description
1 polymer ?
#
loop_
_entity_poly.entity_id
_entity_poly.type
_entity_poly.pdbx_seq_one_letter_code
_entity_poly.pdbx_strand_id
1 'polypeptide(L)' 'MDTTTGTYTAKLTDGPLQGKTITTEFLETGDPRPRIEIPGEAGKRYLYARGAGLEFEGEDGAARPTAVDYRYLEALF' A
#
# COMPACT_ATOMS: atom_id res chain seq x y z
N MET A 1 7.47 13.58 20.29
CA MET A 1 6.22 12.82 20.14
C MET A 1 6.43 11.89 18.98
N ASP A 2 6.76 10.65 19.30
CA ASP A 2 7.00 9.56 18.36
C ASP A 2 5.66 9.17 17.73
N THR A 3 5.28 9.85 16.65
CA THR A 3 4.20 9.39 15.78
C THR A 3 4.69 8.12 15.11
N THR A 4 4.59 6.98 15.80
CA THR A 4 4.73 5.67 15.18
C THR A 4 3.52 5.47 14.28
N THR A 5 3.53 6.12 13.12
CA THR A 5 2.67 5.79 11.99
C THR A 5 2.96 4.32 11.70
N GLY A 6 2.01 3.45 12.03
CA GLY A 6 2.17 2.02 11.79
C GLY A 6 2.50 1.77 10.31
N THR A 7 3.09 0.63 10.03
CA THR A 7 3.30 0.18 8.66
C THR A 7 2.33 -0.95 8.33
N TYR A 8 2.02 -1.08 7.06
CA TYR A 8 1.23 -2.18 6.51
C TYR A 8 1.87 -2.69 5.23
N THR A 9 1.43 -3.87 4.83
CA THR A 9 1.89 -4.54 3.62
C THR A 9 0.97 -4.15 2.46
N ALA A 10 1.48 -3.35 1.53
CA ALA A 10 0.80 -3.09 0.27
C ALA A 10 1.09 -4.24 -0.70
N LYS A 11 0.04 -5.00 -1.05
CA LYS A 11 0.09 -6.14 -1.97
C LYS A 11 -0.24 -5.67 -3.37
N LEU A 12 0.68 -5.82 -4.29
CA LEU A 12 0.50 -5.39 -5.67
C LEU A 12 -0.20 -6.52 -6.43
N THR A 13 -1.49 -6.36 -6.69
CA THR A 13 -2.31 -7.42 -7.30
C THR A 13 -2.29 -7.37 -8.83
N ASP A 14 -1.78 -6.29 -9.42
CA ASP A 14 -1.81 -6.04 -10.87
C ASP A 14 -0.55 -5.29 -11.34
N GLY A 15 -0.36 -5.18 -12.66
CA GLY A 15 0.68 -4.35 -13.26
C GLY A 15 2.09 -4.96 -13.24
N PRO A 16 3.11 -4.14 -13.51
CA PRO A 16 4.50 -4.62 -13.68
C PRO A 16 5.13 -5.17 -12.41
N LEU A 17 4.58 -4.85 -11.24
CA LEU A 17 5.04 -5.36 -9.95
C LEU A 17 4.03 -6.33 -9.32
N GLN A 18 3.12 -6.90 -10.12
CA GLN A 18 2.15 -7.89 -9.66
C GLN A 18 2.83 -9.02 -8.88
N GLY A 19 2.21 -9.44 -7.77
CA GLY A 19 2.70 -10.49 -6.88
C GLY A 19 3.80 -10.03 -5.92
N LYS A 20 4.29 -8.80 -6.03
CA LYS A 20 5.19 -8.22 -5.03
C LYS A 20 4.40 -7.58 -3.90
N THR A 21 5.02 -7.57 -2.74
CA THR A 21 4.54 -6.85 -1.57
C THR A 21 5.56 -5.80 -1.18
N ILE A 22 5.07 -4.65 -0.73
CA ILE A 22 5.92 -3.54 -0.28
C ILE A 22 5.41 -3.04 1.05
N THR A 23 6.35 -2.75 1.95
CA THR A 23 6.02 -2.15 3.24
C THR A 23 5.84 -0.66 3.07
N THR A 24 4.70 -0.14 3.50
CA THR A 24 4.41 1.29 3.46
C THR A 24 3.77 1.73 4.77
N GLU A 25 3.88 3.01 5.05
CA GLU A 25 3.36 3.64 6.27
C GLU A 25 1.92 4.10 6.07
N PHE A 26 1.12 4.03 7.14
CA PHE A 26 -0.19 4.68 7.19
C PHE A 26 -0.04 6.20 7.07
N LEU A 27 -1.14 6.84 6.69
CA LEU A 27 -1.28 8.28 6.84
C LEU A 27 -1.27 8.66 8.32
N GLU A 28 -1.03 9.94 8.61
CA GLU A 28 -1.10 10.49 9.98
C GLU A 28 -2.47 10.28 10.62
N THR A 29 -3.54 10.17 9.82
CA THR A 29 -4.89 9.83 10.28
C THR A 29 -5.04 8.38 10.74
N GLY A 30 -4.08 7.51 10.40
CA GLY A 30 -4.13 6.06 10.63
C GLY A 30 -4.70 5.26 9.46
N ASP A 31 -5.16 5.92 8.40
CA ASP A 31 -5.70 5.28 7.20
C ASP A 31 -4.60 4.80 6.25
N PRO A 32 -4.80 3.68 5.53
CA PRO A 32 -3.90 3.27 4.46
C PRO A 32 -3.93 4.28 3.31
N ARG A 33 -2.78 4.48 2.66
CA ARG A 33 -2.60 5.48 1.61
C ARG A 33 -3.54 5.20 0.44
N PRO A 34 -4.34 6.17 -0.04
CA PRO A 34 -5.25 5.93 -1.16
C PRO A 34 -4.51 5.60 -2.46
N ARG A 35 -3.28 6.11 -2.60
CA ARG A 35 -2.37 5.83 -3.71
C ARG A 35 -0.93 5.73 -3.22
N ILE A 36 -0.13 4.90 -3.85
CA ILE A 36 1.30 4.76 -3.59
C ILE A 36 2.06 4.84 -4.91
N GLU A 37 3.18 5.58 -4.89
CA GLU A 37 4.10 5.69 -6.02
C GLU A 37 5.29 4.79 -5.74
N ILE A 38 5.58 3.89 -6.66
CA ILE A 38 6.70 2.95 -6.53
C ILE A 38 7.73 3.31 -7.59
N PRO A 39 8.98 3.60 -7.20
CA PRO A 39 10.04 3.83 -8.18
C PRO A 39 10.28 2.54 -8.98
N GLY A 40 10.19 2.66 -10.31
CA GLY A 40 10.49 1.62 -11.27
C GLY A 40 11.87 1.81 -11.91
N GLU A 41 12.16 0.96 -12.90
CA GLU A 41 13.42 1.01 -13.65
C GLU A 41 13.46 2.18 -14.65
N ALA A 42 14.66 2.68 -14.97
CA ALA A 42 14.85 3.72 -15.99
C ALA A 42 14.05 5.03 -15.74
N GLY A 43 13.85 5.41 -14.48
CA GLY A 43 13.25 6.70 -14.08
C GLY A 43 11.72 6.73 -14.03
N LYS A 44 11.03 5.66 -14.45
CA LYS A 44 9.57 5.57 -14.37
C LYS A 44 9.11 5.38 -12.92
N ARG A 45 7.93 5.93 -12.58
CA ARG A 45 7.24 5.70 -11.30
C ARG A 45 5.92 5.02 -11.58
N TYR A 46 5.69 3.89 -10.95
CA TYR A 46 4.41 3.19 -11.10
C TYR A 46 3.46 3.69 -10.02
N LEU A 47 2.31 4.21 -10.46
CA LEU A 47 1.24 4.63 -9.57
C LEU A 47 0.31 3.45 -9.32
N TYR A 48 0.06 3.16 -8.05
CA TYR A 48 -0.89 2.15 -7.62
C TYR A 48 -1.96 2.80 -6.75
N ALA A 49 -3.21 2.39 -6.93
CA ALA A 49 -4.34 2.80 -6.11
C ALA A 49 -4.77 1.70 -5.16
N ARG A 50 -5.22 2.10 -3.97
CA ARG A 50 -5.77 1.20 -2.97
C ARG A 50 -6.95 0.44 -3.56
N GLY A 51 -6.86 -0.89 -3.50
CA GLY A 51 -7.93 -1.82 -3.83
C GLY A 51 -8.96 -1.94 -2.71
N ALA A 52 -9.90 -2.87 -2.92
CA ALA A 52 -10.93 -3.20 -1.94
C ALA A 52 -10.48 -4.28 -0.94
N GLY A 53 -9.41 -5.03 -1.24
CA GLY A 53 -8.90 -6.07 -0.35
C GLY A 53 -8.15 -5.46 0.82
N LEU A 54 -8.64 -5.72 2.03
CA LEU A 54 -8.03 -5.35 3.30
C LEU A 54 -7.92 -6.62 4.13
N GLU A 55 -6.72 -6.92 4.60
CA GLU A 55 -6.43 -8.01 5.52
C GLU A 55 -6.07 -7.41 6.87
N PHE A 56 -6.61 -8.01 7.93
CA PHE A 56 -6.40 -7.61 9.31
C PHE A 56 -5.75 -8.79 10.03
N GLU A 57 -4.68 -8.55 10.77
CA GLU A 57 -4.06 -9.56 11.63
C GLU A 57 -4.64 -9.43 13.04
N GLY A 58 -5.37 -10.44 13.49
CA GLY A 58 -5.91 -10.53 14.85
C GLY A 58 -7.44 -10.63 14.94
N GLU A 59 -7.90 -11.12 16.10
CA GLU A 59 -9.30 -11.32 16.48
C GLU A 59 -10.09 -9.99 16.38
N ASP A 60 -11.36 -10.09 15.94
CA ASP A 60 -12.31 -8.99 15.68
C ASP A 60 -12.07 -7.71 16.52
N GLY A 61 -11.53 -6.66 15.88
CA GLY A 61 -11.32 -5.36 16.53
C GLY A 61 -10.07 -4.58 16.12
N ALA A 62 -9.20 -5.13 15.27
CA ALA A 62 -8.07 -4.38 14.73
C ALA A 62 -8.58 -3.19 13.89
N ALA A 63 -8.40 -1.98 14.43
CA ALA A 63 -8.85 -0.75 13.77
C ALA A 63 -8.09 -0.43 12.47
N ARG A 64 -6.98 -1.11 12.18
CA ARG A 64 -6.10 -0.85 11.03
C ARG A 64 -5.73 -2.15 10.30
N PRO A 65 -5.79 -2.16 8.96
CA PRO A 65 -5.45 -3.34 8.15
C PRO A 65 -3.94 -3.58 8.10
N THR A 66 -3.48 -4.82 8.27
CA THR A 66 -2.06 -5.19 8.20
C THR A 66 -1.59 -5.45 6.78
N ALA A 67 -2.49 -5.83 5.87
CA ALA A 67 -2.21 -5.85 4.44
C ALA A 67 -3.36 -5.26 3.63
N VAL A 68 -3.01 -4.64 2.51
CA VAL A 68 -3.95 -3.90 1.67
C VAL A 68 -3.59 -4.17 0.22
N ASP A 69 -4.58 -4.56 -0.57
CA ASP A 69 -4.39 -4.77 -2.00
C ASP A 69 -4.27 -3.43 -2.73
N TYR A 70 -3.42 -3.40 -3.74
CA TYR A 70 -3.16 -2.25 -4.60
C TYR A 70 -3.20 -2.68 -6.06
N ARG A 71 -3.94 -1.91 -6.85
CA ARG A 71 -4.08 -2.11 -8.28
C ARG A 71 -3.28 -1.06 -9.02
N TYR A 72 -2.60 -1.49 -10.07
CA TYR A 72 -1.85 -0.59 -10.93
C TYR A 72 -2.79 0.38 -11.63
N LEU A 73 -2.42 1.65 -11.66
CA LEU A 73 -3.13 2.69 -12.42
C LEU A 73 -2.37 3.02 -13.69
N GLU A 74 -1.15 3.54 -13.55
CA GLU A 74 -0.36 4.07 -14.66
C GLU A 74 1.12 4.16 -14.32
N ALA A 75 1.95 4.35 -15.36
CA ALA A 75 3.37 4.65 -15.22
C ALA A 75 3.56 6.14 -15.52
N LEU A 76 4.17 6.83 -14.57
CA LEU A 76 4.61 8.21 -14.65
C LEU A 76 6.07 8.23 -15.13
N PHE A 77 6.44 9.24 -15.93
CA PHE A 77 7.77 9.41 -16.53
C PHE A 77 8.34 10.77 -16.15
#